data_AF-A0A0N4U2U2-F1
#
_entry.id   AF-A0A0N4U2U2-F1
#
_cell.length_a   1.000
_cell.length_b   1.000
_cell.length_c   1.000
_cell.angle_alpha   90.00
_cell.angle_beta   90.00
_cell.angle_gamma   90.00
#
_symmetry.space_group_name_H-M   'P 1'
#
loop_
_entity.id
_entity.type
_entity.pdbx_description
1 polymer ?
#
loop_
_entity_poly.entity_id
_entity_poly.type
_entity_poly.pdbx_seq_one_letter_code
_entity_poly.pdbx_strand_id
1 'polypeptide(L)'
;MNISDPKEVIGNIFIEIINEAPTEIKRVFGVERAPKVEMLRMPILGSHVAKFTDFLDQITTMLGYTQNSLGAFLLVRKTGRNHTRNNFLEENQNDENNFFSFIGKKFVEEFVKYLNTEEDEKNEEKIRFASLSPTMTTELWNRFFDIIIAQISTAFNEERENHINTMMQMKLAPHQHIEENVRKEKLIKEKMNEINSAATTIEKKEELFEDPF
;
A
#
# COMPACT_ATOMS: atom_id res chain seq x y z
N MET A 1 15.31 -10.19 -3.81
CA MET A 1 15.77 -9.42 -4.99
C MET A 1 17.18 -8.96 -4.72
N ASN A 2 18.15 -9.22 -5.59
CA ASN A 2 19.57 -8.93 -5.27
C ASN A 2 20.12 -7.71 -6.03
N ILE A 3 19.30 -6.66 -6.11
CA ILE A 3 19.70 -5.33 -6.55
C ILE A 3 20.50 -4.68 -5.40
N SER A 4 21.61 -4.01 -5.71
CA SER A 4 22.49 -3.38 -4.70
C SER A 4 21.80 -2.25 -3.92
N ASP A 5 21.01 -1.42 -4.60
CA ASP A 5 20.15 -0.39 -4.00
C ASP A 5 18.75 -0.40 -4.66
N PRO A 6 17.82 -1.26 -4.21
CA PRO A 6 16.50 -1.35 -4.82
C PRO A 6 15.71 -0.03 -4.72
N LYS A 7 15.97 0.78 -3.68
CA LYS A 7 15.25 2.04 -3.48
C LYS A 7 15.69 3.09 -4.49
N GLU A 8 16.98 3.18 -4.79
CA GLU A 8 17.51 4.07 -5.84
C GLU A 8 16.93 3.70 -7.20
N VAL A 9 16.94 2.41 -7.55
CA VAL A 9 16.42 1.91 -8.83
C VAL A 9 14.93 2.22 -8.99
N ILE A 10 14.13 1.85 -7.99
CA ILE A 10 12.70 2.15 -7.97
C ILE A 10 12.48 3.65 -8.06
N GLY A 11 13.25 4.44 -7.30
CA GLY A 11 13.18 5.90 -7.34
C GLY A 11 13.41 6.46 -8.73
N ASN A 12 14.47 6.02 -9.42
CA ASN A 12 14.79 6.46 -10.78
C ASN A 12 13.67 6.10 -11.77
N ILE A 13 13.13 4.88 -11.69
CA ILE A 13 11.99 4.46 -12.53
C ILE A 13 10.77 5.35 -12.27
N PHE A 14 10.43 5.62 -11.01
CA PHE A 14 9.32 6.52 -10.68
C PHE A 14 9.53 7.94 -11.20
N ILE A 15 10.75 8.47 -11.14
CA ILE A 15 11.07 9.78 -11.74
C ILE A 15 10.74 9.77 -13.24
N GLU A 16 11.14 8.75 -14.00
CA GLU A 16 10.85 8.70 -15.44
C GLU A 16 9.34 8.63 -15.71
N ILE A 17 8.64 7.73 -15.02
CA ILE A 17 7.17 7.58 -15.14
C ILE A 17 6.47 8.92 -14.88
N ILE A 18 6.83 9.60 -13.80
CA ILE A 18 6.18 10.84 -13.40
C ILE A 18 6.51 11.99 -14.35
N ASN A 19 7.69 12.01 -14.98
CA ASN A 19 8.02 13.01 -15.98
C ASN A 19 7.20 12.85 -17.27
N GLU A 20 6.91 11.60 -17.67
CA GLU A 20 6.05 11.28 -18.82
C GLU A 20 4.55 11.36 -18.50
N ALA A 21 4.18 11.37 -17.22
CA ALA A 21 2.79 11.39 -16.78
C ALA A 21 2.08 12.73 -17.07
N PRO A 22 0.72 12.69 -17.22
CA PRO A 22 -0.10 13.90 -17.23
C PRO A 22 0.14 14.79 -16.01
N THR A 23 -0.07 16.10 -16.19
CA THR A 23 0.18 17.13 -15.16
C THR A 23 -0.59 16.87 -13.87
N GLU A 24 -1.77 16.27 -13.96
CA GLU A 24 -2.62 15.91 -12.83
C GLU A 24 -1.91 14.92 -11.89
N ILE A 25 -1.22 13.93 -12.45
CA ILE A 25 -0.43 12.96 -11.66
C ILE A 25 0.76 13.66 -10.99
N LYS A 26 1.46 14.55 -11.71
CA LYS A 26 2.54 15.37 -11.13
C LYS A 26 2.05 16.20 -9.94
N ARG A 27 0.82 16.73 -10.02
CA ARG A 27 0.19 17.49 -8.93
C ARG A 27 -0.13 16.61 -7.73
N VAL A 28 -0.64 15.40 -7.92
CA VAL A 28 -0.90 14.42 -6.83
C VAL A 28 0.37 14.14 -6.04
N PHE A 29 1.51 14.02 -6.72
CA PHE A 29 2.82 13.80 -6.08
C PHE A 29 3.51 15.09 -5.60
N GLY A 30 2.93 16.27 -5.86
CA GLY A 30 3.52 17.56 -5.46
C GLY A 30 4.81 17.90 -6.20
N VAL A 31 5.02 17.39 -7.41
CA VAL A 31 6.27 17.54 -8.19
C VAL A 31 6.11 18.35 -9.48
N GLU A 32 4.94 18.96 -9.72
CA GLU A 32 4.64 19.75 -10.92
C GLU A 32 5.70 20.83 -11.22
N ARG A 33 6.34 21.38 -10.18
CA ARG A 33 7.37 22.42 -10.28
C ARG A 33 8.77 21.97 -9.85
N ALA A 34 8.91 20.72 -9.40
CA ALA A 34 10.18 20.22 -8.89
C ALA A 34 11.08 19.80 -10.08
N PRO A 35 12.36 20.22 -10.12
CA PRO A 35 13.30 19.68 -11.10
C PRO A 35 13.53 18.19 -10.84
N LYS A 36 13.82 17.43 -11.91
CA LYS A 36 13.97 15.96 -11.88
C LYS A 36 14.84 15.46 -10.72
N VAL A 37 15.97 16.11 -10.47
CA VAL A 37 16.94 15.76 -9.42
C VAL A 37 16.45 15.97 -7.99
N GLU A 38 15.42 16.81 -7.79
CA GLU A 38 14.83 17.09 -6.46
C GLU A 38 13.54 16.31 -6.22
N MET A 39 12.97 15.66 -7.24
CA MET A 39 11.65 15.01 -7.15
C MET A 39 11.58 13.97 -6.00
N LEU A 40 12.63 13.16 -5.80
CA LEU A 40 12.65 12.15 -4.73
C LEU A 40 12.77 12.74 -3.32
N ARG A 41 13.22 14.00 -3.20
CA ARG A 41 13.23 14.72 -1.93
C ARG A 41 11.85 15.29 -1.58
N MET A 42 10.92 15.31 -2.53
CA MET A 42 9.56 15.76 -2.26
C MET A 42 8.82 14.76 -1.36
N PRO A 43 8.15 15.20 -0.28
CA PRO A 43 7.64 14.29 0.76
C PRO A 43 6.68 13.23 0.23
N ILE A 44 5.79 13.59 -0.70
CA ILE A 44 4.77 12.68 -1.21
C ILE A 44 5.41 11.62 -2.11
N LEU A 45 6.17 12.03 -3.13
CA LEU A 45 6.84 11.09 -4.04
C LEU A 45 7.88 10.23 -3.32
N GLY A 46 8.76 10.84 -2.51
CA GLY A 46 9.77 10.10 -1.75
C GLY A 46 9.16 9.08 -0.78
N SER A 47 8.06 9.44 -0.09
CA SER A 47 7.32 8.49 0.75
C SER A 47 6.66 7.39 -0.07
N HIS A 48 6.11 7.71 -1.25
CA HIS A 48 5.48 6.72 -2.13
C HIS A 48 6.51 5.70 -2.64
N VAL A 49 7.67 6.17 -3.10
CA VAL A 49 8.79 5.30 -3.54
C VAL A 49 9.24 4.38 -2.41
N ALA A 50 9.40 4.89 -1.19
CA ALA A 50 9.75 4.06 -0.04
C ALA A 50 8.69 2.97 0.24
N LYS A 51 7.41 3.36 0.30
CA LYS A 51 6.30 2.42 0.52
C LYS A 51 6.19 1.37 -0.57
N PHE A 52 6.42 1.75 -1.83
CA PHE A 52 6.40 0.84 -2.96
C PHE A 52 7.59 -0.14 -2.92
N THR A 53 8.77 0.34 -2.53
CA THR A 53 9.95 -0.52 -2.31
C THR A 53 9.67 -1.57 -1.24
N ASP A 54 9.14 -1.16 -0.08
CA ASP A 54 8.77 -2.06 1.01
C ASP A 54 7.66 -3.05 0.59
N PHE A 55 6.71 -2.59 -0.23
CA PHE A 55 5.65 -3.43 -0.77
C PHE A 55 6.22 -4.52 -1.68
N LEU A 56 7.10 -4.16 -2.64
CA LEU A 56 7.75 -5.11 -3.54
C LEU A 56 8.62 -6.11 -2.77
N ASP A 57 9.39 -5.66 -1.78
CA ASP A 57 10.20 -6.55 -0.95
C ASP A 57 9.33 -7.56 -0.17
N GLN A 58 8.25 -7.10 0.47
CA GLN A 58 7.34 -7.97 1.20
C GLN A 58 6.66 -9.02 0.31
N ILE A 59 6.11 -8.62 -0.84
CA ILE A 59 5.41 -9.57 -1.73
C ILE A 59 6.39 -10.57 -2.36
N THR A 60 7.57 -10.11 -2.78
CA THR A 60 8.58 -11.02 -3.37
C THR A 60 9.15 -11.94 -2.31
N THR A 61 9.28 -11.48 -1.06
CA THR A 61 9.68 -12.32 0.06
C THR A 61 8.63 -13.36 0.42
N MET A 62 7.36 -12.97 0.47
CA MET A 62 6.27 -13.89 0.75
C MET A 62 6.13 -14.97 -0.33
N LEU A 63 6.31 -14.61 -1.60
CA LEU A 63 6.19 -15.56 -2.70
C LEU A 63 7.43 -16.43 -2.89
N GLY A 64 8.62 -15.82 -2.83
CA GLY A 64 9.89 -16.47 -3.17
C GLY A 64 10.60 -17.18 -2.02
N TYR A 65 10.35 -16.78 -0.76
CA TYR A 65 11.03 -17.35 0.41
C TYR A 65 10.07 -18.08 1.35
N THR A 66 9.02 -17.41 1.84
CA THR A 66 8.12 -18.01 2.86
C THR A 66 6.97 -18.81 2.27
N GLN A 67 6.77 -18.74 0.94
CA GLN A 67 5.67 -19.38 0.21
C GLN A 67 4.27 -18.98 0.76
N ASN A 68 4.17 -17.83 1.42
CA ASN A 68 2.94 -17.28 1.96
C ASN A 68 2.12 -16.57 0.86
N SER A 69 1.60 -17.34 -0.08
CA SER A 69 0.80 -16.83 -1.21
C SER A 69 -0.47 -16.10 -0.76
N LEU A 70 -1.14 -16.59 0.28
CA LEU A 70 -2.31 -15.93 0.86
C LEU A 70 -1.95 -14.56 1.45
N GLY A 71 -0.85 -14.47 2.21
CA GLY A 71 -0.35 -13.21 2.76
C GLY A 71 0.00 -12.20 1.67
N ALA A 72 0.68 -12.64 0.61
CA ALA A 72 0.98 -11.80 -0.55
C ALA A 72 -0.31 -11.28 -1.21
N PHE A 73 -1.28 -12.16 -1.45
CA PHE A 73 -2.58 -11.79 -2.02
C PHE A 73 -3.34 -10.77 -1.15
N LEU A 74 -3.40 -10.99 0.16
CA LEU A 74 -4.06 -10.07 1.10
C LEU A 74 -3.35 -8.71 1.16
N LEU A 75 -2.02 -8.68 1.09
CA LEU A 75 -1.25 -7.44 1.07
C LEU A 75 -1.55 -6.63 -0.20
N VAL A 76 -1.52 -7.27 -1.38
CA VAL A 76 -1.86 -6.62 -2.67
C VAL A 76 -3.25 -6.00 -2.62
N ARG A 77 -4.26 -6.75 -2.15
CA ARG A 77 -5.64 -6.24 -2.05
C ARG A 77 -5.77 -5.15 -0.98
N LYS A 78 -5.09 -5.27 0.16
CA LYS A 78 -5.04 -4.21 1.19
C LYS A 78 -4.47 -2.92 0.62
N THR A 79 -3.41 -3.01 -0.19
CA THR A 79 -2.85 -1.86 -0.90
C THR A 79 -3.88 -1.24 -1.84
N GLY A 80 -4.60 -2.03 -2.64
CA GLY A 80 -5.69 -1.53 -3.49
C GLY A 80 -6.77 -0.79 -2.73
N ARG A 81 -7.30 -1.38 -1.65
CA ARG A 81 -8.29 -0.71 -0.78
C ARG A 81 -7.78 0.59 -0.19
N ASN A 82 -6.54 0.63 0.29
CA ASN A 82 -5.98 1.84 0.87
C ASN A 82 -5.89 3.02 -0.11
N HIS A 83 -5.83 2.76 -1.42
CA HIS A 83 -5.80 3.82 -2.44
C HIS A 83 -7.15 4.52 -2.60
N THR A 84 -8.27 3.98 -2.10
CA THR A 84 -9.56 4.71 -2.11
C THR A 84 -9.56 5.94 -1.22
N ARG A 85 -8.60 6.06 -0.30
CA ARG A 85 -8.39 7.27 0.51
C ARG A 85 -7.74 8.42 -0.24
N ASN A 86 -7.32 8.19 -1.48
CA ASN A 86 -6.80 9.24 -2.34
C ASN A 86 -7.95 9.79 -3.19
N ASN A 87 -8.39 11.02 -2.89
CA ASN A 87 -9.53 11.65 -3.57
C ASN A 87 -9.35 11.72 -5.09
N PHE A 88 -8.12 11.97 -5.58
CA PHE A 88 -7.86 12.00 -7.02
C PHE A 88 -8.16 10.65 -7.66
N LEU A 89 -7.70 9.55 -7.05
CA LEU A 89 -8.04 8.21 -7.55
C LEU A 89 -9.52 7.91 -7.39
N GLU A 90 -10.13 8.24 -6.25
CA GLU A 90 -11.56 8.01 -6.01
C GLU A 90 -12.44 8.64 -7.11
N GLU A 91 -12.11 9.86 -7.52
CA GLU A 91 -12.83 10.64 -8.54
C GLU A 91 -12.48 10.25 -9.98
N ASN A 92 -11.22 9.88 -10.27
CA ASN A 92 -10.72 9.78 -11.65
C ASN A 92 -10.37 8.35 -12.10
N GLN A 93 -10.18 7.39 -11.19
CA GLN A 93 -9.85 6.01 -11.55
C GLN A 93 -11.07 5.31 -12.16
N ASN A 94 -10.96 4.85 -13.40
CA ASN A 94 -11.96 4.03 -14.07
C ASN A 94 -11.31 3.15 -15.16
N ASP A 95 -12.10 2.45 -15.96
CA ASP A 95 -11.59 1.55 -16.99
C ASP A 95 -10.86 2.31 -18.12
N GLU A 96 -11.25 3.55 -18.41
CA GLU A 96 -10.59 4.41 -19.41
C GLU A 96 -9.31 5.06 -18.84
N ASN A 97 -9.37 5.49 -17.58
CA ASN A 97 -8.29 6.15 -16.84
C ASN A 97 -7.77 5.25 -15.72
N ASN A 98 -7.15 4.13 -16.08
CA ASN A 98 -6.58 3.21 -15.11
C ASN A 98 -5.14 3.61 -14.73
N PHE A 99 -5.00 4.42 -13.68
CA PHE A 99 -3.71 4.91 -13.19
C PHE A 99 -2.82 3.78 -12.66
N PHE A 100 -3.38 2.73 -12.07
CA PHE A 100 -2.62 1.55 -11.65
C PHE A 100 -2.00 0.82 -12.85
N SER A 101 -2.75 0.68 -13.95
CA SER A 101 -2.25 0.07 -15.18
C SER A 101 -1.20 0.95 -15.84
N PHE A 102 -1.43 2.26 -15.91
CA PHE A 102 -0.46 3.22 -16.45
C PHE A 102 0.88 3.15 -15.72
N ILE A 103 0.87 3.32 -14.39
CA ILE A 103 2.10 3.30 -13.58
C ILE A 103 2.72 1.90 -13.59
N GLY A 104 1.92 0.85 -13.39
CA GLY A 104 2.41 -0.53 -13.28
C GLY A 104 3.06 -1.07 -14.56
N LYS A 105 2.46 -0.79 -15.72
CA LYS A 105 3.02 -1.21 -17.02
C LYS A 105 4.32 -0.48 -17.33
N LYS A 106 4.35 0.84 -17.16
CA LYS A 106 5.58 1.62 -17.34
C LYS A 106 6.67 1.21 -16.34
N PHE A 107 6.30 0.92 -15.10
CA PHE A 107 7.22 0.42 -14.10
C PHE A 107 7.85 -0.90 -14.53
N VAL A 108 7.06 -1.91 -14.91
CA VAL A 108 7.62 -3.22 -15.29
C VAL A 108 8.47 -3.12 -16.55
N GLU A 109 8.11 -2.28 -17.52
CA GLU A 109 8.90 -2.02 -18.74
C GLU A 109 10.32 -1.52 -18.42
N GLU A 110 10.46 -0.55 -17.52
CA GLU A 110 11.78 -0.03 -17.13
C GLU A 110 12.51 -0.98 -16.17
N PHE A 111 11.75 -1.65 -15.30
CA PHE A 111 12.31 -2.57 -14.32
C PHE A 111 12.95 -3.80 -14.95
N VAL A 112 12.31 -4.40 -15.96
CA VAL A 112 12.90 -5.56 -16.65
C VAL A 112 14.11 -5.18 -17.48
N LYS A 113 14.18 -3.95 -18.01
CA LYS A 113 15.42 -3.44 -18.64
C LYS A 113 16.54 -3.44 -17.60
N TYR A 114 16.29 -2.85 -16.43
CA TYR A 114 17.26 -2.80 -15.35
C TYR A 114 17.76 -4.21 -14.95
N LEU A 115 16.84 -5.14 -14.71
CA LEU A 115 17.16 -6.52 -14.36
C LEU A 115 17.98 -7.26 -15.42
N ASN A 116 17.79 -6.92 -16.69
CA ASN A 116 18.51 -7.54 -17.80
C ASN A 116 19.83 -6.83 -18.14
N THR A 117 20.11 -5.65 -17.57
CA THR A 117 21.33 -4.86 -17.87
C THR A 117 22.41 -5.02 -16.78
N GLU A 118 22.09 -5.62 -15.63
CA GLU A 118 22.94 -5.61 -14.43
C GLU A 118 23.99 -6.74 -14.29
N GLU A 119 24.32 -7.53 -15.31
CA GLU A 119 25.20 -8.71 -15.13
C GLU A 119 26.39 -8.86 -16.09
N ASP A 120 27.18 -7.79 -16.33
CA ASP A 120 28.54 -7.98 -16.90
C ASP A 120 29.70 -7.68 -15.91
N GLU A 121 29.47 -7.02 -14.77
CA GLU A 121 30.56 -6.73 -13.83
C GLU A 121 30.13 -6.85 -12.36
N LYS A 122 30.68 -7.86 -11.67
CA LYS A 122 30.83 -7.97 -10.20
C LYS A 122 29.58 -8.40 -9.42
N ASN A 123 29.34 -9.71 -9.30
CA ASN A 123 29.01 -10.39 -8.03
C ASN A 123 28.66 -11.88 -8.23
N GLU A 124 29.60 -12.78 -7.93
CA GLU A 124 29.42 -14.24 -7.95
C GLU A 124 28.48 -14.79 -6.85
N GLU A 125 27.88 -13.95 -6.00
CA GLU A 125 27.08 -14.40 -4.84
C GLU A 125 25.55 -14.23 -4.96
N LYS A 126 25.01 -13.91 -6.15
CA LYS A 126 23.66 -13.32 -6.23
C LYS A 126 22.58 -14.04 -7.05
N ILE A 127 22.49 -15.37 -7.08
CA ILE A 127 21.62 -16.02 -8.09
C ILE A 127 20.57 -16.98 -7.50
N ARG A 128 19.41 -16.43 -7.10
CA ARG A 128 18.14 -17.22 -7.02
C ARG A 128 17.14 -16.88 -8.13
N PHE A 129 17.44 -15.88 -8.97
CA PHE A 129 16.67 -15.56 -10.18
C PHE A 129 17.52 -15.46 -11.46
N ALA A 130 18.85 -15.30 -11.35
CA ALA A 130 19.75 -15.25 -12.51
C ALA A 130 20.06 -16.62 -13.16
N SER A 131 19.17 -17.60 -13.02
CA SER A 131 19.13 -18.77 -13.92
C SER A 131 18.06 -18.62 -15.02
N LEU A 132 17.25 -17.55 -14.96
CA LEU A 132 16.25 -17.27 -15.99
C LEU A 132 16.92 -16.52 -17.14
N SER A 133 16.63 -16.93 -18.37
CA SER A 133 17.02 -16.16 -19.55
C SER A 133 16.38 -14.77 -19.50
N PRO A 134 16.94 -13.75 -20.18
CA PRO A 134 16.32 -12.41 -20.24
C PRO A 134 14.85 -12.44 -20.68
N THR A 135 14.50 -13.37 -21.58
CA THR A 135 13.12 -13.62 -22.00
C THR A 135 12.26 -14.14 -20.84
N MET A 136 12.72 -15.16 -20.11
CA MET A 136 11.99 -15.71 -18.96
C MET A 136 11.85 -14.69 -17.83
N THR A 137 12.89 -13.89 -17.56
CA THR A 137 12.84 -12.78 -16.59
C THR A 137 11.76 -11.79 -16.99
N THR A 138 11.74 -11.38 -18.25
CA THR A 138 10.75 -10.44 -18.79
C THR A 138 9.33 -10.99 -18.66
N GLU A 139 9.09 -12.23 -19.09
CA GLU A 139 7.77 -12.87 -19.01
C GLU A 139 7.28 -13.02 -17.57
N LEU A 140 8.16 -13.46 -16.66
CA LEU A 140 7.85 -13.63 -15.24
C LEU A 140 7.40 -12.32 -14.61
N TRP A 141 8.18 -11.25 -14.79
CA TRP A 141 7.90 -9.96 -14.17
C TRP A 141 6.68 -9.27 -14.78
N ASN A 142 6.47 -9.37 -16.10
CA ASN A 142 5.24 -8.87 -16.73
C ASN A 142 4.02 -9.56 -16.15
N ARG A 143 4.01 -10.90 -16.10
CA ARG A 143 2.89 -11.66 -15.52
C ARG A 143 2.66 -11.31 -14.05
N PHE A 144 3.74 -11.14 -13.30
CA PHE A 144 3.68 -10.75 -11.89
C PHE A 144 3.01 -9.39 -11.71
N PHE A 145 3.43 -8.38 -12.47
CA PHE A 145 2.85 -7.04 -12.40
C PHE A 145 1.42 -6.99 -12.95
N ASP A 146 1.08 -7.75 -13.99
CA ASP A 146 -0.30 -7.86 -14.49
C ASP A 146 -1.25 -8.36 -13.40
N ILE A 147 -0.84 -9.37 -12.62
CA ILE A 147 -1.63 -9.87 -11.48
C ILE A 147 -1.78 -8.80 -10.40
N ILE A 148 -0.70 -8.09 -10.06
CA ILE A 148 -0.75 -7.01 -9.06
C ILE A 148 -1.69 -5.90 -9.51
N ILE A 149 -1.56 -5.42 -10.75
CA ILE A 149 -2.39 -4.36 -11.32
C ILE A 149 -3.86 -4.77 -11.28
N ALA A 150 -4.18 -6.00 -11.69
CA ALA A 150 -5.53 -6.52 -11.66
C ALA A 150 -6.09 -6.55 -10.23
N GLN A 151 -5.35 -7.12 -9.27
CA GLN A 151 -5.83 -7.26 -7.90
C GLN A 151 -5.94 -5.94 -7.13
N ILE A 152 -5.03 -4.99 -7.38
CA ILE A 152 -5.12 -3.63 -6.85
C ILE A 152 -6.36 -2.93 -7.42
N SER A 153 -6.56 -3.00 -8.75
CA SER A 153 -7.70 -2.36 -9.42
C SER A 153 -9.03 -2.93 -8.93
N THR A 154 -9.15 -4.26 -8.85
CA THR A 154 -10.36 -4.93 -8.35
C THR A 154 -10.64 -4.56 -6.89
N ALA A 155 -9.64 -4.64 -6.00
CA ALA A 155 -9.84 -4.32 -4.59
C ALA A 155 -10.15 -2.82 -4.37
N PHE A 156 -9.59 -1.93 -5.20
CA PHE A 156 -9.93 -0.51 -5.19
C PHE A 156 -11.40 -0.28 -5.58
N ASN A 157 -11.84 -0.90 -6.68
CA ASN A 157 -13.21 -0.73 -7.18
C ASN A 157 -14.25 -1.28 -6.18
N GLU A 158 -14.02 -2.47 -5.63
CA GLU A 158 -14.90 -3.05 -4.60
C GLU A 158 -15.00 -2.15 -3.36
N GLU A 159 -13.88 -1.61 -2.87
CA GLU A 159 -13.88 -0.73 -1.71
C GLU A 159 -14.57 0.61 -1.99
N ARG A 160 -14.37 1.18 -3.18
CA ARG A 160 -15.06 2.40 -3.61
C ARG A 160 -16.58 2.16 -3.70
N GLU A 161 -17.01 1.05 -4.29
CA GLU A 161 -18.43 0.68 -4.35
C GLU A 161 -19.01 0.50 -2.94
N ASN A 162 -18.27 -0.13 -2.02
CA ASN A 162 -18.68 -0.24 -0.62
C ASN A 162 -18.87 1.13 0.06
N HIS A 163 -17.96 2.09 -0.19
CA HIS A 163 -18.10 3.46 0.31
C HIS A 163 -19.36 4.13 -0.23
N ILE A 164 -19.59 4.06 -1.55
CA ILE A 164 -20.77 4.64 -2.21
C ILE A 164 -22.06 4.04 -1.65
N ASN A 165 -22.12 2.70 -1.53
CA ASN A 165 -23.27 1.98 -1.00
C ASN A 165 -23.55 2.35 0.45
N THR A 166 -22.51 2.45 1.27
CA THR A 166 -22.62 2.88 2.68
C THR A 166 -23.18 4.30 2.78
N MET A 167 -22.68 5.23 1.95
CA MET A 167 -23.20 6.61 1.91
C MET A 167 -24.66 6.68 1.42
N MET A 168 -25.05 5.85 0.45
CA MET A 168 -26.43 5.77 -0.02
C MET A 168 -27.37 5.21 1.05
N GLN A 169 -26.95 4.16 1.77
CA GLN A 169 -27.72 3.62 2.90
C GLN A 169 -27.88 4.66 4.02
N MET A 170 -26.84 5.44 4.33
CA MET A 170 -26.92 6.55 5.29
C MET A 170 -27.93 7.62 4.88
N LYS A 171 -28.03 7.92 3.59
CA LYS A 171 -29.01 8.89 3.06
C LYS A 171 -30.45 8.36 3.07
N LEU A 172 -30.65 7.05 2.81
CA LEU A 172 -31.98 6.44 2.74
C LEU A 172 -32.60 6.17 4.11
N ALA A 173 -31.79 5.85 5.12
CA ALA A 173 -32.26 5.53 6.47
C ALA A 173 -31.43 6.22 7.57
N PRO A 174 -31.39 7.57 7.61
CA PRO A 174 -30.51 8.30 8.53
C PRO A 174 -30.80 7.99 10.01
N HIS A 175 -32.06 7.69 10.35
CA HIS A 175 -32.47 7.32 11.71
C HIS A 175 -31.79 6.03 12.20
N GLN A 176 -31.58 5.04 11.33
CA GLN A 176 -30.90 3.78 11.70
C GLN A 176 -29.44 4.04 12.10
N HIS A 177 -28.74 4.91 11.39
CA HIS A 177 -27.34 5.26 11.70
C HIS A 177 -27.22 6.06 12.99
N ILE A 178 -28.19 6.92 13.29
CA ILE A 178 -28.25 7.64 14.56
C ILE A 178 -28.45 6.65 15.72
N GLU A 179 -29.41 5.73 15.60
CA GLU A 179 -29.66 4.71 16.62
C GLU A 179 -28.45 3.79 16.85
N GLU A 180 -27.77 3.37 15.78
CA GLU A 180 -26.55 2.57 15.88
C GLU A 180 -25.40 3.34 16.55
N ASN A 181 -25.21 4.62 16.21
CA ASN A 181 -24.19 5.45 16.83
C ASN A 181 -24.48 5.66 18.33
N VAL A 182 -25.72 5.94 18.71
CA VAL A 182 -26.13 6.04 20.12
C VAL A 182 -25.88 4.72 20.86
N ARG A 183 -26.17 3.58 20.23
CA ARG A 183 -25.91 2.26 20.81
C ARG A 183 -24.41 1.99 20.98
N LYS A 184 -23.57 2.34 20.00
CA LYS A 184 -22.10 2.22 20.10
C LYS A 184 -21.53 3.12 21.20
N GLU A 185 -21.98 4.36 21.29
CA GLU A 185 -21.57 5.29 22.36
C GLU A 185 -21.93 4.76 23.75
N LYS A 186 -23.13 4.18 23.89
CA LYS A 186 -23.57 3.56 25.15
C LYS A 186 -22.66 2.39 25.55
N LEU A 187 -22.32 1.50 24.61
CA LEU A 187 -21.41 0.38 24.84
C LEU A 187 -19.99 0.84 25.22
N ILE A 188 -19.48 1.90 24.60
CA ILE A 188 -18.16 2.47 24.94
C ILE A 188 -18.18 3.05 26.36
N LYS A 189 -19.24 3.79 26.72
CA LYS A 189 -19.42 4.32 28.08
C LYS A 189 -19.53 3.20 29.11
N GLU A 190 -20.27 2.13 28.82
CA GLU A 190 -20.37 0.95 29.70
C GLU A 190 -19.00 0.30 29.92
N LYS A 191 -18.22 0.07 28.86
CA LYS A 191 -16.84 -0.46 28.99
C LYS A 191 -15.90 0.47 29.76
N MET A 192 -15.98 1.78 29.54
CA MET A 192 -15.20 2.75 30.31
C MET A 192 -15.58 2.74 31.79
N ASN A 193 -16.87 2.62 32.11
CA ASN A 193 -17.34 2.52 33.48
C ASN A 193 -16.89 1.21 34.15
N GLU A 194 -16.85 0.09 33.43
CA GLU A 194 -16.32 -1.18 33.93
C GLU A 194 -14.83 -1.08 34.27
N ILE A 195 -14.03 -0.46 33.40
CA ILE A 195 -12.59 -0.23 33.64
C ILE A 195 -12.40 0.68 34.86
N ASN A 196 -13.15 1.78 34.95
CA ASN A 196 -13.05 2.71 36.08
C ASN A 196 -13.47 2.03 37.40
N SER A 197 -14.52 1.21 37.38
CA SER A 197 -14.99 0.47 38.56
C SER A 197 -14.00 -0.62 38.98
N ALA A 198 -13.35 -1.29 38.02
CA ALA A 198 -12.29 -2.25 38.30
C ALA A 198 -11.07 -1.56 38.92
N ALA A 199 -10.67 -0.39 38.41
CA ALA A 199 -9.57 0.40 38.98
C ALA A 199 -9.85 0.85 40.42
N THR A 200 -11.07 1.34 40.71
CA THR A 200 -11.44 1.73 42.10
C THR A 200 -11.52 0.53 43.05
N THR A 201 -11.80 -0.67 42.53
CA THR A 201 -11.83 -1.90 43.33
C THR A 201 -10.42 -2.41 43.66
N ILE A 202 -9.43 -2.12 42.80
CA ILE A 202 -8.01 -2.44 43.04
C ILE A 202 -7.41 -1.48 44.07
N GLU A 203 -7.66 -0.17 43.95
CA GLU A 203 -7.18 0.82 44.94
C GLU A 203 -7.70 0.53 46.36
N LYS A 204 -8.99 0.15 46.50
CA LYS A 204 -9.56 -0.22 47.81
C LYS A 204 -8.99 -1.50 48.42
N LYS A 205 -8.33 -2.37 47.64
CA LYS A 205 -7.69 -3.59 48.15
C LYS A 205 -6.23 -3.36 48.56
N GLU A 206 -5.56 -2.36 48.00
CA GLU A 206 -4.15 -2.06 48.34
C GLU A 206 -4.00 -1.22 49.62
N GLU A 207 -5.04 -0.54 50.11
CA GLU A 207 -4.97 0.28 51.35
C GLU A 207 -5.04 -0.51 52.68
N LEU A 208 -5.06 -1.85 52.67
CA LEU A 208 -5.27 -2.67 53.89
C LEU A 208 -4.05 -3.48 54.35
N PHE A 209 -2.85 -3.18 53.85
CA PHE A 209 -1.63 -3.90 54.23
C PHE A 209 -0.46 -2.97 54.54
N GLU A 210 -0.63 -2.06 55.51
CA GLU A 210 0.51 -1.56 56.30
C GLU A 210 0.67 -2.48 57.52
N ASP A 211 1.62 -3.42 57.38
CA ASP A 211 2.07 -4.35 58.41
C ASP A 211 2.64 -3.58 59.63
N PRO A 212 2.18 -3.83 60.86
CA PRO A 212 2.69 -3.17 62.06
C PRO A 212 3.86 -3.92 62.74
N PHE A 213 4.65 -4.72 62.01
CA PHE A 213 5.85 -5.41 62.50
C PHE A 213 7.16 -4.93 61.88
#